data_AF-A0A0V8JGB4-F1
#
_entry.id   AF-A0A0V8JGB4-F1
#
_cell.length_a   1.000
_cell.length_b   1.000
_cell.length_c   1.000
_cell.angle_alpha   90.00
_cell.angle_beta   90.00
_cell.angle_gamma   90.00
#
_symmetry.space_group_name_H-M   'P 1'
#
loop_
_entity.id
_entity.type
_entity.pdbx_description
1 polymer ?
#
loop_
_entity_poly.entity_id
_entity_poly.type
_entity_poly.pdbx_seq_one_letter_code
_entity_poly.pdbx_strand_id
1 'polypeptide(L)' 'MSKSLTISKEKKKVLIEEIQTYFLNERDEEIGELAAGLLLDFFIDKIAVEFYNLGVEDSYRYMSDRLEDLFAIQK' A
#
# COMPACT_ATOMS: atom_id res chain seq x y z
N MET A 1 14.22 -12.09 1.16
CA MET A 1 13.10 -12.31 2.10
C MET A 1 12.09 -11.21 1.84
N SER A 2 10.93 -11.53 1.28
CA SER A 2 9.81 -10.58 1.19
C SER A 2 9.28 -10.37 2.60
N LYS A 3 9.61 -9.24 3.21
CA LYS A 3 9.07 -8.85 4.51
C LYS A 3 7.55 -8.75 4.33
N SER A 4 6.79 -9.63 4.99
CA SER A 4 5.33 -9.55 4.92
C SER A 4 4.89 -8.20 5.46
N LEU A 5 4.12 -7.45 4.68
CA LEU A 5 3.55 -6.18 5.11
C LEU A 5 2.50 -6.47 6.19
N THR A 6 2.87 -6.27 7.45
CA THR A 6 1.96 -6.49 8.58
C THR A 6 1.16 -5.22 8.84
N ILE A 7 -0.16 -5.34 8.76
CA ILE A 7 -1.11 -4.27 9.11
C ILE A 7 -1.72 -4.57 10.48
N SER A 8 -1.99 -3.54 11.29
CA SER A 8 -2.65 -3.73 12.59
C SER A 8 -4.08 -4.24 12.40
N LYS A 9 -4.64 -4.91 13.43
CA LYS A 9 -5.99 -5.46 13.35
C LYS A 9 -7.05 -4.37 13.16
N GLU A 10 -6.87 -3.23 13.83
CA GLU A 10 -7.77 -2.08 13.73
C GLU A 10 -7.78 -1.54 12.30
N LYS A 11 -6.60 -1.41 11.69
CA LYS A 11 -6.49 -0.89 10.33
C LYS A 11 -6.96 -1.92 9.29
N LYS A 12 -6.77 -3.22 9.55
CA LYS A 12 -7.33 -4.28 8.71
C LYS A 12 -8.86 -4.20 8.66
N LYS A 13 -9.51 -3.98 9.81
CA LYS A 13 -10.97 -3.82 9.88
C LYS A 13 -11.47 -2.64 9.03
N VAL A 14 -10.84 -1.48 9.17
CA VAL A 14 -11.18 -0.28 8.37
C VAL A 14 -11.03 -0.57 6.87
N LEU A 15 -9.93 -1.21 6.45
CA LEU A 15 -9.71 -1.53 5.04
C LEU A 15 -10.71 -2.55 4.50
N ILE A 16 -11.18 -3.49 5.33
CA ILE A 16 -12.24 -4.42 4.95
C ILE A 16 -13.55 -3.65 4.71
N GLU A 17 -13.91 -2.72 5.60
CA GLU A 17 -15.11 -1.87 5.46
C GLU A 17 -15.04 -1.00 4.18
N GLU A 18 -13.88 -0.46 3.84
CA GLU A 18 -13.65 0.29 2.59
C GLU A 18 -13.87 -0.59 1.35
N ILE A 19 -13.38 -1.84 1.37
CA ILE A 19 -13.61 -2.79 0.26
C ILE A 19 -15.09 -3.12 0.13
N GLN A 20 -15.80 -3.37 1.24
CA GLN A 20 -17.25 -3.61 1.22
C GLN A 20 -18.00 -2.40 0.64
N THR A 21 -17.62 -1.19 1.07
CA THR A 21 -18.21 0.07 0.62
C THR A 21 -17.99 0.29 -0.88
N TYR A 22 -16.78 0.00 -1.38
CA TYR A 22 -16.48 0.08 -2.80
C TYR A 22 -17.35 -0.86 -3.63
N PHE A 23 -17.51 -2.12 -3.22
CA PHE A 23 -18.36 -3.08 -3.94
C PHE A 23 -19.82 -2.66 -3.93
N LEU A 24 -20.33 -2.16 -2.80
CA LEU A 24 -21.68 -1.64 -2.74
C LEU A 24 -21.88 -0.45 -3.68
N ASN A 25 -20.99 0.54 -3.66
CA ASN A 25 -21.17 1.78 -4.41
C ASN A 25 -20.91 1.62 -5.91
N GLU A 26 -19.86 0.88 -6.28
CA GLU A 26 -19.40 0.79 -7.68
C GLU A 26 -20.00 -0.40 -8.42
N ARG A 27 -20.51 -1.40 -7.69
CA ARG A 27 -21.00 -2.66 -8.27
C ARG A 27 -22.40 -3.05 -7.82
N ASP A 28 -23.04 -2.26 -6.95
CA ASP A 28 -24.34 -2.57 -6.33
C ASP A 28 -24.34 -3.97 -5.67
N GLU A 29 -23.17 -4.36 -5.14
CA GLU A 29 -22.89 -5.71 -4.65
C GLU A 29 -22.52 -5.66 -3.15
N GLU A 30 -23.37 -6.20 -2.29
CA GLU A 30 -23.03 -6.39 -0.87
C GLU A 30 -22.16 -7.63 -0.68
N ILE A 31 -20.94 -7.44 -0.17
CA ILE A 31 -20.05 -8.55 0.19
C ILE A 31 -19.82 -8.61 1.70
N GLY A 32 -19.75 -9.84 2.23
CA GLY A 32 -19.49 -10.07 3.65
C GLY A 32 -18.03 -9.83 4.06
N GLU A 33 -17.80 -9.69 5.36
CA GLU A 33 -16.48 -9.42 5.96
C GLU A 33 -15.41 -10.45 5.53
N LEU A 34 -15.78 -11.73 5.45
CA LEU A 34 -14.87 -12.80 5.02
C LEU A 34 -14.39 -12.60 3.57
N ALA A 35 -15.30 -12.29 2.65
CA ALA A 35 -14.97 -12.10 1.24
C ALA A 35 -14.08 -10.87 1.04
N ALA A 36 -14.44 -9.75 1.69
CA ALA A 36 -13.63 -8.54 1.68
C ALA A 36 -12.26 -8.76 2.36
N GLY A 37 -12.20 -9.56 3.42
CA GLY A 37 -10.95 -9.96 4.07
C GLY A 37 -10.03 -10.76 3.15
N LEU A 38 -10.55 -11.72 2.40
CA LEU A 38 -9.79 -12.48 1.40
C LEU A 38 -9.26 -11.60 0.27
N LEU A 39 -10.05 -10.62 -0.18
CA LEU A 39 -9.61 -9.63 -1.17
C LEU A 39 -8.48 -8.75 -0.62
N LEU A 40 -8.60 -8.30 0.63
CA LEU A 40 -7.55 -7.53 1.28
C LEU A 40 -6.24 -8.34 1.40
N ASP A 41 -6.34 -9.61 1.79
CA ASP A 41 -5.18 -10.49 1.89
C ASP A 41 -4.52 -10.68 0.51
N PHE A 42 -5.31 -10.85 -0.56
CA PHE A 42 -4.79 -10.87 -1.92
C PHE A 42 -4.04 -9.58 -2.28
N PHE A 43 -4.60 -8.41 -1.96
CA PHE A 43 -3.94 -7.13 -2.23
C PHE A 43 -2.62 -7.00 -1.47
N ILE A 44 -2.58 -7.37 -0.19
CA ILE A 44 -1.36 -7.29 0.62
C ILE A 44 -0.28 -8.25 0.08
N ASP A 45 -0.66 -9.48 -0.22
CA ASP A 45 0.30 -10.54 -0.59
C ASP A 45 0.79 -10.44 -2.03
N LYS A 46 -0.04 -9.94 -2.95
CA LYS A 46 0.25 -9.94 -4.39
C LYS A 46 0.54 -8.57 -4.97
N ILE A 47 0.00 -7.51 -4.38
CA ILE A 47 0.04 -6.17 -4.98
C ILE A 47 0.89 -5.21 -4.15
N ALA A 48 0.75 -5.22 -2.82
CA ALA A 48 1.33 -4.20 -1.96
C ALA A 48 2.87 -4.17 -1.98
N VAL A 49 3.52 -5.30 -2.24
CA VAL A 49 5.00 -5.38 -2.33
C VAL A 49 5.53 -4.54 -3.49
N GLU A 50 4.87 -4.56 -4.65
CA GLU A 50 5.28 -3.78 -5.82
C GLU A 50 5.21 -2.28 -5.53
N PHE A 51 4.09 -1.82 -4.97
CA PHE A 51 3.92 -0.41 -4.60
C PHE A 51 4.86 0.03 -3.48
N TYR A 52 5.13 -0.83 -2.49
CA TYR A 52 6.08 -0.51 -1.44
C TYR A 52 7.49 -0.33 -1.99
N ASN A 53 7.94 -1.24 -2.86
CA ASN A 53 9.26 -1.15 -3.49
C ASN A 53 9.38 0.11 -4.36
N LEU A 54 8.34 0.43 -5.13
CA LEU A 54 8.30 1.67 -5.93
C LEU A 54 8.43 2.90 -5.02
N GLY A 55 7.70 2.95 -3.90
CA GLY A 55 7.78 4.06 -2.95
C GLY A 55 9.16 4.19 -2.28
N VAL A 56 9.84 3.08 -2.02
CA VAL A 56 11.23 3.07 -1.52
C VAL A 56 12.19 3.62 -2.59
N GLU A 57 12.03 3.20 -3.84
CA GLU A 57 12.83 3.69 -4.97
C GLU A 57 12.62 5.19 -5.22
N ASP A 58 11.37 5.66 -5.17
CA ASP A 58 11.03 7.08 -5.27
C ASP A 58 11.68 7.91 -4.14
N SER A 59 11.62 7.39 -2.92
CA SER A 59 12.26 8.03 -1.76
C SER A 59 13.77 8.09 -1.92
N TYR A 60 14.39 7.04 -2.45
CA TYR A 60 15.81 7.00 -2.74
C TYR A 60 16.19 8.03 -3.81
N ARG A 61 15.48 8.07 -4.94
CA ARG A 61 15.70 9.06 -6.01
C ARG A 61 15.62 10.48 -5.47
N TYR A 62 14.52 10.80 -4.77
CA TYR A 62 14.34 12.11 -4.18
C TYR A 62 15.49 12.49 -3.25
N MET A 63 15.94 11.58 -2.38
CA MET A 63 17.05 11.87 -1.47
C MET A 63 18.38 12.05 -2.21
N SER A 64 18.65 11.22 -3.22
CA SER A 64 19.85 11.32 -4.05
C SER A 64 19.92 12.68 -4.75
N ASP A 65 18.83 13.12 -5.38
CA ASP A 65 18.76 14.43 -6.04
C ASP A 65 19.08 15.57 -5.06
N ARG A 66 18.49 15.52 -3.85
CA ARG A 66 18.75 16.52 -2.79
C ARG A 66 20.18 16.50 -2.27
N LEU A 67 20.83 15.34 -2.26
CA LEU A 67 22.24 15.23 -1.88
C LEU A 67 23.16 15.77 -2.98
N GLU A 68 22.85 15.52 -4.25
CA GLU A 68 23.58 16.11 -5.39
C GLU A 68 23.51 17.65 -5.36
N ASP A 69 22.31 18.21 -5.15
CA ASP A 69 22.11 19.65 -4.97
C ASP A 69 22.98 20.21 -3.84
N LEU A 70 23.05 19.51 -2.69
CA LEU A 70 23.85 19.93 -1.55
C LEU A 70 25.35 19.94 -1.87
N PHE A 71 25.85 18.91 -2.54
CA PHE A 71 27.27 18.81 -2.89
C PHE A 71 27.69 19.79 -3.99
N ALA A 72 26.76 20.19 -4.87
CA ALA A 72 27.01 21.23 -5.86
C ALA A 72 27.39 22.58 -5.22
N ILE A 73 26.94 22.86 -3.99
CA ILE A 73 27.26 24.08 -3.23
C ILE A 73 28.69 24.05 -2.64
N GLN A 74 29.32 22.87 -2.53
CA GLN A 74 30.69 22.72 -2.03
C GLN A 74 31.77 22.81 -3.12
N LYS A 75 31.39 22.96 -4.40
CA LYS A 75 32.30 23.26 -5.52
C LYS A 75 32.41 24.75 -5.75
#